data_AF-A0A1W2D0C0-F1
#
_entry.id   AF-A0A1W2D0C0-F1
#
_cell.length_a   1.000
_cell.length_b   1.000
_cell.length_c   1.000
_cell.angle_alpha   90.00
_cell.angle_beta   90.00
_cell.angle_gamma   90.00
#
_symmetry.space_group_name_H-M   'P 1'
#
loop_
_entity.id
_entity.type
_entity.pdbx_description
1 polymer ?
#
loop_
_entity_poly.entity_id
_entity_poly.type
_entity_poly.pdbx_seq_one_letter_code
_entity_poly.pdbx_strand_id
1 'polypeptide(L)' 'MQQRVWRFERVGWYVDGRFLHHRMRRARLTEDDILESARDSQGIEKIEQVKFAIVERNGKISIIPAE' A
#
# COMPACT_ATOMS: atom_id res chain seq x y z
N MET A 1 -4.18 23.89 13.73
CA MET A 1 -3.34 23.10 12.80
C MET A 1 -4.00 21.74 12.64
N GLN A 2 -5.02 21.67 11.77
CA GLN A 2 -5.84 20.47 11.61
C GLN A 2 -5.10 19.51 10.69
N GLN A 3 -4.59 18.40 11.26
CA GLN A 3 -4.07 17.31 10.45
C GLN A 3 -5.26 16.72 9.66
N ARG A 4 -5.25 16.94 8.34
CA ARG A 4 -6.18 16.34 7.38
C ARG A 4 -6.15 14.83 7.59
N VAL A 5 -7.23 14.27 8.13
CA VAL A 5 -7.47 12.82 8.11
C VAL A 5 -7.25 12.35 6.67
N TRP A 6 -6.25 11.52 6.47
CA TRP A 6 -5.56 11.33 5.20
C TRP A 6 -6.47 10.77 4.10
N ARG A 7 -6.34 11.29 2.87
CA ARG A 7 -7.09 10.84 1.68
C ARG A 7 -6.79 9.38 1.27
N PHE A 8 -5.83 8.73 1.92
CA PHE A 8 -5.27 7.44 1.50
C PHE A 8 -6.26 6.26 1.58
N GLU A 9 -7.25 6.29 2.46
CA GLU A 9 -8.27 5.22 2.52
C GLU A 9 -9.05 5.08 1.19
N ARG A 10 -9.21 6.18 0.45
CA ARG A 10 -9.88 6.18 -0.86
C ARG A 10 -8.98 5.76 -2.02
N VAL A 11 -7.68 5.61 -1.78
CA VAL A 11 -6.66 5.33 -2.81
C VAL A 11 -5.70 4.21 -2.40
N GLY A 12 -5.92 3.51 -1.29
CA GLY A 12 -5.07 2.37 -0.91
C GLY A 12 -5.42 1.09 -1.67
N TRP A 13 -4.44 0.20 -1.76
CA TRP A 13 -4.56 -1.18 -2.26
C TRP A 13 -4.32 -2.22 -1.15
N TYR A 14 -3.65 -1.82 -0.08
CA TYR A 14 -3.63 -2.48 1.22
C TYR A 14 -3.87 -1.43 2.31
N VAL A 15 -4.77 -1.71 3.26
CA VAL A 15 -5.17 -0.80 4.34
C VAL A 15 -5.54 -1.61 5.57
N ASP A 16 -5.03 -1.25 6.75
CA ASP A 16 -5.41 -1.83 8.05
C ASP A 16 -5.47 -3.37 8.04
N GLY A 17 -4.42 -4.02 7.54
CA GLY A 17 -4.34 -5.48 7.53
C GLY A 17 -5.04 -6.17 6.35
N ARG A 18 -5.60 -5.41 5.39
CA ARG A 18 -6.47 -5.99 4.34
C ARG A 18 -6.07 -5.55 2.94
N PHE A 19 -5.93 -6.53 2.06
CA PHE A 19 -5.86 -6.29 0.62
C PHE A 19 -7.22 -5.90 0.04
N LEU A 20 -7.25 -4.83 -0.75
CA LEU A 20 -8.42 -4.38 -1.46
C LEU A 20 -8.43 -4.99 -2.87
N HIS A 21 -8.64 -6.30 -2.97
CA HIS A 21 -8.48 -7.08 -4.23
C HIS A 21 -9.27 -6.52 -5.42
N HIS A 22 -10.45 -5.91 -5.22
CA HIS A 22 -11.17 -5.26 -6.30
C HIS A 22 -10.35 -4.13 -6.95
N ARG A 23 -9.66 -3.32 -6.13
CA ARG A 23 -8.77 -2.25 -6.61
C ARG A 23 -7.50 -2.84 -7.23
N MET A 24 -6.93 -3.86 -6.63
CA MET A 24 -5.73 -4.56 -7.15
C MET A 24 -5.97 -5.12 -8.54
N ARG A 25 -7.09 -5.82 -8.76
CA ARG A 25 -7.46 -6.32 -10.10
C ARG A 25 -7.59 -5.20 -11.13
N ARG A 26 -8.21 -4.07 -10.76
CA ARG A 26 -8.34 -2.90 -11.65
C ARG A 26 -7.00 -2.24 -11.99
N ALA A 27 -6.04 -2.29 -11.06
CA ALA A 27 -4.69 -1.78 -11.25
C ALA A 27 -3.72 -2.83 -11.82
N ARG A 28 -4.18 -4.06 -12.05
CA ARG A 28 -3.35 -5.22 -12.46
C ARG A 28 -2.21 -5.51 -11.49
N LEU A 29 -2.52 -5.48 -10.20
CA LEU A 29 -1.59 -5.77 -9.12
C LEU A 29 -1.93 -7.07 -8.43
N THR A 30 -0.88 -7.71 -7.94
CA THR A 30 -0.84 -8.89 -7.08
C THR A 30 -0.38 -8.49 -5.68
N GLU A 31 -0.51 -9.41 -4.73
CA GLU A 31 0.03 -9.22 -3.38
C GLU A 31 1.56 -9.18 -3.41
N ASP A 32 2.17 -9.98 -4.30
CA ASP A 32 3.62 -10.04 -4.49
C ASP A 32 4.18 -8.69 -4.95
N ASP A 33 3.50 -7.95 -5.83
CA ASP A 33 3.92 -6.60 -6.24
C ASP A 33 4.03 -5.65 -5.03
N ILE A 34 3.10 -5.76 -4.08
CA ILE A 34 3.11 -4.94 -2.86
C ILE A 34 4.27 -5.37 -1.94
N LEU A 35 4.47 -6.68 -1.77
CA LEU A 35 5.55 -7.23 -0.94
C LEU A 35 6.94 -6.94 -1.52
N GLU A 36 7.12 -7.06 -2.83
CA GLU A 36 8.35 -6.69 -3.54
C GLU A 36 8.67 -5.21 -3.31
N SER A 37 7.69 -4.33 -3.52
CA SER A 37 7.87 -2.91 -3.24
C SER A 37 8.18 -2.61 -1.78
N ALA A 38 7.59 -3.34 -0.82
CA ALA A 38 7.86 -3.19 0.60
C ALA A 38 9.29 -3.61 0.97
N ARG A 39 9.80 -4.69 0.39
CA ARG A 39 11.21 -5.11 0.54
C ARG A 39 12.15 -4.07 -0.05
N ASP A 40 11.90 -3.66 -1.29
CA ASP A 40 12.79 -2.74 -2.01
C ASP A 40 12.87 -1.35 -1.38
N SER A 41 11.73 -0.83 -0.92
CA SER A 41 11.65 0.55 -0.44
C SER A 41 11.91 0.71 1.06
N GLN A 42 11.54 -0.28 1.88
CA GLN A 42 11.55 -0.18 3.35
C GLN A 42 12.26 -1.35 4.05
N GLY A 43 12.72 -2.38 3.31
CA GLY A 43 13.30 -3.59 3.90
C GLY A 43 12.29 -4.44 4.69
N ILE A 44 11.00 -4.31 4.37
CA ILE A 44 9.93 -5.04 5.07
C ILE A 44 9.72 -6.42 4.45
N GLU A 45 9.79 -7.46 5.26
CA GLU A 45 9.60 -8.84 4.81
C GLU A 45 8.16 -9.36 5.00
N LYS A 46 7.42 -8.76 5.94
CA LYS A 46 6.09 -9.22 6.37
C LYS A 46 5.01 -8.17 6.11
N ILE A 47 3.87 -8.59 5.56
CA ILE A 47 2.77 -7.67 5.19
C ILE A 47 2.17 -6.98 6.41
N GLU A 48 2.24 -7.59 7.59
CA GLU A 48 1.76 -7.05 8.86
C GLU A 48 2.53 -5.80 9.29
N GLN A 49 3.74 -5.59 8.77
CA GLN A 49 4.54 -4.39 9.01
C GLN A 49 4.18 -3.25 8.05
N VAL A 50 3.25 -3.46 7.12
CA VAL A 50 2.74 -2.42 6.23
C VAL A 50 1.44 -1.87 6.82
N LYS A 51 1.30 -0.55 6.86
CA LYS A 51 0.05 0.13 7.23
C LYS A 51 -0.79 0.45 5.99
N PHE A 52 -0.15 0.98 4.96
CA PHE A 52 -0.78 1.27 3.67
C PHE A 52 0.13 0.96 2.49
N ALA A 53 -0.47 0.50 1.39
CA ALA A 53 0.17 0.46 0.07
C ALA A 53 -0.65 1.30 -0.92
N ILE A 54 0.00 2.22 -1.62
CA ILE A 54 -0.64 3.19 -2.53
C ILE A 54 0.01 3.07 -3.91
N VAL A 55 -0.80 3.02 -4.96
CA VAL A 55 -0.32 2.95 -6.34
C VAL A 55 -0.36 4.34 -6.95
N GLU A 56 0.80 4.82 -7.36
CA GLU A 56 0.96 6.12 -8.00
C GLU A 56 0.63 6.08 -9.48
N ARG A 57 0.42 7.25 -10.10
CA ARG A 57 0.08 7.36 -11.54
C ARG A 57 1.14 6.76 -12.47
N ASN A 58 2.39 6.66 -12.01
CA ASN A 58 3.51 6.10 -12.76
C ASN A 58 3.68 4.58 -12.54
N GLY A 59 2.76 3.94 -11.80
CA GLY A 59 2.84 2.51 -11.49
C GLY A 59 3.73 2.15 -10.30
N LYS A 60 4.42 3.11 -9.68
CA LYS A 60 5.16 2.85 -8.44
C LYS A 60 4.20 2.60 -7.29
N ILE A 61 4.61 1.72 -6.38
CA ILE A 61 3.90 1.45 -5.14
C ILE A 61 4.65 2.19 -4.03
N SER A 62 3.93 3.05 -3.32
CA SER A 62 4.40 3.73 -2.12
C SER A 62 3.96 2.91 -0.90
N ILE A 63 4.92 2.59 -0.04
CA ILE A 63 4.71 1.79 1.17
C ILE A 63 4.79 2.70 2.38
N ILE A 64 3.77 2.63 3.24
CA ILE A 64 3.74 3.30 4.54
C ILE A 64 3.84 2.20 5.60
N PRO A 65 4.95 2.10 6.37
CA PRO A 65 5.10 1.11 7.43
C PRO A 65 4.05 1.28 8.55
N ALA A 66 3.75 0.17 9.23
CA ALA A 66 3.18 0.19 10.57
C ALA A 66 4.25 0.66 11.57
N GLU A 67 3.81 1.33 12.65
CA GLU A 67 4.70 1.71 13.76
C GLU A 67 5.28 0.48 14.48
#